data_AF-A3U9C4-F1
#
_entry.id   AF-A3U9C4-F1
#
_cell.length_a   1.000
_cell.length_b   1.000
_cell.length_c   1.000
_cell.angle_alpha   90.00
_cell.angle_beta   90.00
_cell.angle_gamma   90.00
#
_symmetry.space_group_name_H-M   'P 1'
#
loop_
_entity.id
_entity.type
_entity.pdbx_description
1 polymer ?
#
loop_
_entity_poly.entity_id
_entity_poly.type
_entity_poly.pdbx_seq_one_letter_code
_entity_poly.pdbx_strand_id
1 'polypeptide(L)'
;MTKQHLYNAIKIFGCIVIVLTLFRFVSLDFWWVRIFDFPHVQLTCITATALALYFIKFDYKWLNDYIIIGGIIACFIFQISKIYPYTPLSSTEIGNVTEDEQHDSLKIYVANVLQKNKEPRFLIDEIKTANADVIILTETDKIWQKNIAPIVNARYPYQVEVPQDNTYGMLLYSRKELVNPKVMFMVDDGIPSIHTKVKLNNTQLVQLYAIHPTPPMPQHNPTSSDRDKEMMLTAQLASKSELPVIVTGDFNDVAWSQTTTLFQRISGLLDMRKGRGFFNTFNANNPLMRWPLDHMFVSEHFRVIEIGLGNDINSDHFPFYASLSFEPEKAAEQKMPPPTKDELSRMQEQIKGKPGFEMIDEITN
;
A
#
# COMPACT_ATOMS: atom_id res chain seq x y z
N MET A 1 -21.16 -29.10 29.02
CA MET A 1 -19.68 -29.10 28.86
C MET A 1 -19.04 -29.08 30.24
N THR A 2 -18.18 -30.05 30.59
CA THR A 2 -17.51 -30.07 31.92
C THR A 2 -16.47 -28.95 32.00
N LYS A 3 -16.10 -28.52 33.23
CA LYS A 3 -15.04 -27.50 33.44
C LYS A 3 -13.73 -27.90 32.75
N GLN A 4 -13.41 -29.20 32.71
CA GLN A 4 -12.23 -29.73 32.05
C GLN A 4 -12.30 -29.61 30.51
N HIS A 5 -13.46 -29.88 29.90
CA HIS A 5 -13.64 -29.70 28.46
C HIS A 5 -13.49 -28.24 28.04
N LEU A 6 -14.02 -27.30 28.82
CA LEU A 6 -13.87 -25.87 28.57
C LEU A 6 -12.39 -25.43 28.63
N TYR A 7 -11.67 -25.90 29.64
CA TYR A 7 -10.26 -25.60 29.82
C TYR A 7 -9.40 -26.14 28.67
N ASN A 8 -9.63 -27.39 28.27
CA ASN A 8 -8.93 -27.99 27.12
C ASN A 8 -9.25 -27.24 25.80
N ALA A 9 -10.50 -26.80 25.61
CA ALA A 9 -10.88 -26.03 24.42
C ALA A 9 -10.14 -24.67 24.35
N ILE A 10 -9.98 -23.97 25.47
CA ILE A 10 -9.23 -22.70 25.54
C ILE A 10 -7.75 -22.92 25.23
N LYS A 11 -7.15 -24.02 25.69
CA LYS A 11 -5.76 -24.39 25.34
C LYS A 11 -5.59 -24.63 23.85
N ILE A 12 -6.47 -25.44 23.26
CA ILE A 12 -6.45 -25.73 21.82
C ILE A 12 -6.60 -24.44 21.02
N PHE A 13 -7.53 -23.56 21.42
CA PHE A 13 -7.72 -22.26 20.78
C PHE A 13 -6.45 -21.39 20.86
N GLY A 14 -5.79 -21.32 22.02
CA GLY A 14 -4.51 -20.62 22.17
C GLY A 14 -3.40 -21.17 21.27
N CYS A 15 -3.27 -22.51 21.19
CA CYS A 15 -2.32 -23.14 20.29
C CYS A 15 -2.60 -22.83 18.82
N ILE A 16 -3.88 -22.85 18.40
CA ILE A 16 -4.28 -22.49 17.03
C ILE A 16 -3.86 -21.05 16.71
N VAL A 17 -4.10 -20.10 17.62
CA VAL A 17 -3.70 -18.69 17.43
C VAL A 17 -2.18 -18.56 17.26
N ILE A 18 -1.40 -19.27 18.08
CA ILE A 18 0.06 -19.27 17.96
C ILE A 18 0.47 -19.82 16.60
N VAL A 19 -0.07 -20.98 16.19
CA VAL A 19 0.22 -21.58 14.88
C VAL A 19 -0.13 -20.64 13.73
N LEU A 20 -1.31 -20.02 13.74
CA LEU A 20 -1.72 -19.06 12.71
C LEU A 20 -0.81 -17.84 12.64
N THR A 21 -0.30 -17.38 13.79
CA THR A 21 0.66 -16.27 13.84
C THR A 21 2.01 -16.67 13.26
N LEU A 22 2.50 -17.85 13.66
CA LEU A 22 3.79 -18.37 13.21
C LEU A 22 3.77 -18.77 11.73
N PHE A 23 2.61 -19.17 11.21
CA PHE A 23 2.43 -19.56 9.82
C PHE A 23 2.82 -18.43 8.85
N ARG A 24 2.73 -17.16 9.27
CA ARG A 24 3.17 -16.00 8.50
C ARG A 24 4.68 -15.91 8.28
N PHE A 25 5.49 -16.61 9.08
CA PHE A 25 6.95 -16.67 8.88
C PHE A 25 7.36 -17.73 7.85
N VAL A 26 6.40 -18.47 7.29
CA VAL A 26 6.67 -19.37 6.18
C VAL A 26 6.99 -18.53 4.95
N SER A 27 8.27 -18.45 4.59
CA SER A 27 8.80 -17.69 3.44
C SER A 27 8.48 -18.37 2.11
N LEU A 28 7.19 -18.54 1.81
CA LEU A 28 6.71 -19.06 0.54
C LEU A 28 5.89 -17.99 -0.16
N ASP A 29 6.20 -17.76 -1.44
CA ASP A 29 5.55 -16.73 -2.25
C ASP A 29 4.19 -17.17 -2.81
N PHE A 30 3.71 -18.36 -2.46
CA PHE A 30 2.43 -18.86 -2.92
C PHE A 30 1.26 -18.03 -2.38
N TRP A 31 0.28 -17.73 -3.23
CA TRP A 31 -0.89 -16.92 -2.89
C TRP A 31 -1.60 -17.37 -1.61
N TRP A 32 -1.72 -18.69 -1.38
CA TRP A 32 -2.42 -19.27 -0.23
C TRP A 32 -1.65 -19.13 1.08
N VAL A 33 -0.36 -18.82 1.02
CA VAL A 33 0.45 -18.41 2.16
C VAL A 33 0.32 -16.90 2.35
N ARG A 34 0.46 -16.13 1.27
CA ARG A 34 0.39 -14.65 1.29
C ARG A 34 -0.96 -14.11 1.74
N ILE A 35 -2.06 -14.83 1.53
CA ILE A 35 -3.39 -14.44 2.02
C ILE A 35 -3.42 -14.28 3.55
N PHE A 36 -2.53 -14.95 4.28
CA PHE A 36 -2.45 -14.80 5.73
C PHE A 36 -1.85 -13.46 6.15
N ASP A 37 -1.17 -12.71 5.28
CA ASP A 37 -0.71 -11.36 5.59
C ASP A 37 -1.88 -10.39 5.79
N PHE A 38 -3.01 -10.62 5.12
CA PHE A 38 -4.14 -9.71 5.08
C PHE A 38 -4.86 -9.59 6.43
N PRO A 39 -5.37 -10.67 7.07
CA PRO A 39 -6.21 -10.57 8.26
C PRO A 39 -5.40 -10.28 9.55
N HIS A 40 -4.49 -9.31 9.53
CA HIS A 40 -3.58 -9.05 10.64
C HIS A 40 -4.29 -8.40 11.82
N VAL A 41 -5.14 -7.39 11.58
CA VAL A 41 -5.98 -6.78 12.62
C VAL A 41 -6.95 -7.80 13.20
N GLN A 42 -7.59 -8.60 12.34
CA GLN A 42 -8.53 -9.65 12.72
C GLN A 42 -7.84 -10.71 13.58
N LEU A 43 -6.66 -11.20 13.18
CA LEU A 43 -5.87 -12.13 13.99
C LEU A 43 -5.48 -11.50 15.33
N THR A 44 -5.15 -10.21 15.36
CA THR A 44 -4.85 -9.48 16.60
C THR A 44 -6.02 -9.49 17.57
N CYS A 45 -7.25 -9.26 17.07
CA CYS A 45 -8.46 -9.35 17.89
C CYS A 45 -8.74 -10.78 18.39
N ILE A 46 -8.50 -11.79 17.56
CA ILE A 46 -8.62 -13.21 17.94
C ILE A 46 -7.59 -13.55 19.03
N THR A 47 -6.35 -13.10 18.89
CA THR A 47 -5.28 -13.27 19.89
C THR A 47 -5.62 -12.57 21.20
N ALA A 48 -6.14 -11.35 21.15
CA ALA A 48 -6.60 -10.63 22.35
C ALA A 48 -7.72 -11.39 23.07
N THR A 49 -8.65 -11.96 22.31
CA THR A 49 -9.73 -12.80 22.85
C THR A 49 -9.17 -14.07 23.49
N ALA A 50 -8.21 -14.73 22.84
CA ALA A 50 -7.53 -15.90 23.41
C ALA A 50 -6.81 -15.55 24.72
N LEU A 51 -6.11 -14.41 24.77
CA LEU A 51 -5.41 -13.92 25.94
C LEU A 51 -6.38 -13.65 27.11
N ALA A 52 -7.51 -12.99 26.85
CA ALA A 52 -8.54 -12.72 27.86
C ALA A 52 -9.17 -14.02 28.41
N LEU A 53 -9.50 -14.97 27.53
CA LEU A 53 -10.03 -16.27 27.93
C LEU A 53 -9.03 -17.08 28.77
N TYR A 54 -7.76 -17.04 28.38
CA TYR A 54 -6.68 -17.74 29.10
C TYR A 54 -6.43 -17.11 30.47
N PHE A 55 -6.47 -15.78 30.57
CA PHE A 55 -6.31 -15.06 31.84
C PHE A 55 -7.39 -15.45 32.86
N ILE A 56 -8.66 -15.61 32.42
CA ILE A 56 -9.77 -16.02 33.30
C ILE A 56 -9.64 -17.48 33.79
N LYS A 57 -8.96 -18.34 33.03
CA LYS A 57 -8.86 -19.78 33.29
C LYS A 57 -7.47 -20.27 33.67
N PHE A 58 -6.55 -19.34 33.92
CA PHE A 58 -5.16 -19.63 34.23
C PHE A 58 -5.03 -20.51 35.47
N ASP A 59 -4.33 -21.65 35.35
CA ASP A 59 -4.00 -22.51 36.49
C ASP A 59 -2.50 -22.40 36.80
N TYR A 60 -2.17 -21.71 37.89
CA TYR A 60 -0.80 -21.46 38.37
C TYR A 60 -0.02 -22.72 38.73
N LYS A 61 -0.68 -23.89 38.84
CA LYS A 61 -0.03 -25.15 39.18
C LYS A 61 0.64 -25.83 37.99
N TRP A 62 0.31 -25.43 36.75
CA TRP A 62 0.77 -26.13 35.55
C TRP A 62 1.76 -25.31 34.74
N LEU A 63 2.98 -25.81 34.56
CA LEU A 63 4.01 -25.16 33.74
C LEU A 63 3.55 -24.90 32.30
N ASN A 64 2.73 -25.80 31.74
CA ASN A 64 2.18 -25.65 30.39
C ASN A 64 1.35 -24.37 30.22
N ASP A 65 0.71 -23.88 31.29
CA ASP A 65 -0.10 -22.66 31.23
C ASP A 65 0.76 -21.43 31.08
N TYR A 66 1.93 -21.40 31.72
CA TYR A 66 2.93 -20.35 31.54
C TYR A 66 3.49 -20.33 30.12
N ILE A 67 3.73 -21.50 29.52
CA ILE A 67 4.25 -21.60 28.15
C ILE A 67 3.21 -21.08 27.14
N ILE A 68 1.95 -21.51 27.25
CA ILE A 68 0.89 -21.10 26.33
C ILE A 68 0.61 -19.60 26.46
N ILE A 69 0.44 -19.08 27.68
CA ILE A 69 0.17 -17.65 27.87
C ILE A 69 1.36 -16.80 27.40
N GLY A 70 2.60 -17.24 27.66
CA GLY A 70 3.81 -16.57 27.16
C GLY A 70 3.85 -16.53 25.64
N GLY A 71 3.49 -17.63 24.97
CA GLY A 71 3.37 -17.70 23.51
C GLY A 71 2.29 -16.77 22.95
N ILE A 72 1.10 -16.73 23.58
CA ILE A 72 0.01 -15.83 23.17
C ILE A 72 0.43 -14.36 23.36
N ILE A 73 1.06 -14.01 24.49
CA ILE A 73 1.57 -12.66 24.76
C ILE A 73 2.60 -12.26 23.71
N ALA A 74 3.57 -13.13 23.40
CA ALA A 74 4.57 -12.86 22.38
C ALA A 74 3.94 -12.64 21.00
N CYS A 75 2.96 -13.48 20.62
CA CYS A 75 2.19 -13.31 19.38
C CYS A 75 1.44 -11.98 19.37
N PHE A 76 0.79 -11.61 20.49
CA PHE A 76 0.03 -10.37 20.61
C PHE A 76 0.94 -9.14 20.46
N ILE A 77 2.09 -9.13 21.14
CA ILE A 77 3.08 -8.04 21.04
C ILE A 77 3.60 -7.90 19.61
N PHE A 78 3.96 -9.02 18.97
CA PHE A 78 4.39 -9.03 17.56
C PHE A 78 3.29 -8.51 16.62
N GLN A 79 2.04 -8.92 16.83
CA GLN A 79 0.94 -8.48 16.00
C GLN A 79 0.65 -6.98 16.19
N ILE A 80 0.64 -6.51 17.44
CA ILE A 80 0.45 -5.09 17.76
C ILE A 80 1.57 -4.24 17.15
N SER A 81 2.84 -4.67 17.21
CA SER A 81 3.95 -3.89 16.68
C SER A 81 3.86 -3.64 15.16
N LYS A 82 3.18 -4.52 14.42
CA LYS A 82 2.92 -4.35 12.98
C LYS A 82 1.80 -3.37 12.66
N ILE A 83 0.79 -3.24 13.52
CA ILE A 83 -0.36 -2.36 13.29
C ILE A 83 -0.21 -1.00 13.98
N TYR A 84 0.54 -0.94 15.08
CA TYR A 84 0.76 0.25 15.88
C TYR A 84 1.22 1.47 15.06
N PRO A 85 2.16 1.33 14.09
CA PRO A 85 2.57 2.46 13.25
C PRO A 85 1.41 3.10 12.49
N TYR A 86 0.37 2.35 12.15
CA TYR A 86 -0.80 2.83 11.40
C TYR A 86 -1.95 3.28 12.29
N THR A 87 -1.68 3.56 13.57
CA THR A 87 -2.65 4.12 14.51
C THR A 87 -2.30 5.58 14.83
N PRO A 88 -3.29 6.41 15.21
CA PRO A 88 -3.03 7.78 15.70
C PRO A 88 -2.19 7.86 16.98
N LEU A 89 -1.86 6.72 17.60
CA LEU A 89 -1.02 6.65 18.81
C LEU A 89 0.48 6.66 18.46
N SER A 90 0.85 6.33 17.23
CA SER A 90 2.23 6.39 16.75
C SER A 90 2.60 7.81 16.32
N SER A 91 3.90 8.14 16.40
CA SER A 91 4.43 9.31 15.73
C SER A 91 4.19 9.23 14.22
N THR A 92 3.92 10.38 13.60
CA THR A 92 3.78 10.48 12.15
C THR A 92 5.14 10.32 11.47
N GLU A 93 5.20 9.48 10.43
CA GLU A 93 6.43 9.33 9.63
C GLU A 93 6.65 10.53 8.69
N ILE A 94 5.56 11.14 8.24
CA ILE A 94 5.55 12.39 7.47
C ILE A 94 4.90 13.46 8.32
N GLY A 95 5.55 14.61 8.48
CA GLY A 95 5.00 15.76 9.20
C GLY A 95 3.73 16.32 8.56
N ASN A 96 2.95 17.06 9.33
CA ASN A 96 1.87 17.88 8.78
C ASN A 96 2.43 19.11 8.07
N VAL A 97 1.64 19.69 7.16
CA VAL A 97 1.95 20.97 6.50
C VAL A 97 2.32 22.03 7.54
N THR A 98 3.29 22.87 7.23
CA THR A 98 3.65 23.97 8.12
C THR A 98 2.82 25.23 7.87
N GLU A 99 2.37 25.87 8.95
CA GLU A 99 1.34 26.92 8.90
C GLU A 99 1.85 28.27 8.35
N ASP A 100 3.17 28.47 8.30
CA ASP A 100 3.79 29.79 8.13
C ASP A 100 4.18 30.13 6.66
N GLU A 101 3.98 29.24 5.69
CA GLU A 101 4.46 29.42 4.32
C GLU A 101 3.39 29.07 3.27
N GLN A 102 3.29 29.90 2.23
CA GLN A 102 2.54 29.57 1.00
C GLN A 102 3.32 28.51 0.23
N HIS A 103 3.13 27.25 0.62
CA HIS A 103 3.71 26.12 -0.08
C HIS A 103 2.91 25.77 -1.33
N ASP A 104 3.64 25.33 -2.36
CA ASP A 104 3.00 24.67 -3.47
C ASP A 104 2.40 23.34 -3.01
N SER A 105 1.21 23.03 -3.52
CA SER A 105 0.51 21.81 -3.16
C SER A 105 0.15 20.96 -4.38
N LEU A 106 -0.01 19.67 -4.09
CA LEU A 106 -0.42 18.66 -5.04
C LEU A 106 -1.44 17.75 -4.39
N LYS A 107 -2.69 17.76 -4.90
CA LYS A 107 -3.72 16.81 -4.51
C LYS A 107 -3.80 15.67 -5.51
N ILE A 108 -3.56 14.45 -5.04
CA ILE A 108 -3.61 13.23 -5.86
C ILE A 108 -4.78 12.37 -5.40
N TYR A 109 -5.55 11.85 -6.35
CA TYR A 109 -6.67 10.95 -6.14
C TYR A 109 -6.43 9.66 -6.93
N VAL A 110 -6.60 8.52 -6.28
CA VAL A 110 -6.39 7.19 -6.85
C VAL A 110 -7.63 6.34 -6.61
N ALA A 111 -8.08 5.61 -7.63
CA ALA A 111 -9.18 4.66 -7.46
C ALA A 111 -9.03 3.44 -8.38
N ASN A 112 -9.10 2.25 -7.80
CA ASN A 112 -9.47 1.05 -8.53
C ASN A 112 -10.98 1.08 -8.82
N VAL A 113 -11.36 1.15 -10.10
CA VAL A 113 -12.76 1.38 -10.50
C VAL A 113 -13.60 0.09 -10.53
N LEU A 114 -12.96 -1.07 -10.36
CA LEU A 114 -13.49 -2.40 -10.60
C LEU A 114 -14.00 -2.53 -12.04
N GLN A 115 -13.24 -3.14 -12.96
CA GLN A 115 -13.54 -3.04 -14.40
C GLN A 115 -14.99 -3.41 -14.77
N LYS A 116 -15.55 -4.45 -14.12
CA LYS A 116 -16.92 -4.95 -14.32
C LYS A 116 -18.04 -4.06 -13.75
N ASN A 117 -17.71 -3.02 -12.99
CA ASN A 117 -18.68 -2.09 -12.40
C ASN A 117 -19.37 -1.29 -13.51
N LYS A 118 -20.72 -1.23 -13.44
CA LYS A 118 -21.58 -0.64 -14.47
C LYS A 118 -22.18 0.71 -14.06
N GLU A 119 -21.75 1.26 -12.92
CA GLU A 119 -22.29 2.49 -12.34
C GLU A 119 -21.25 3.63 -12.33
N PRO A 120 -20.78 4.11 -13.51
CA PRO A 120 -19.73 5.12 -13.60
C PRO A 120 -20.11 6.46 -12.98
N ARG A 121 -21.40 6.71 -12.75
CA ARG A 121 -21.90 7.95 -12.15
C ARG A 121 -21.29 8.23 -10.77
N PHE A 122 -21.06 7.20 -9.96
CA PHE A 122 -20.54 7.40 -8.60
C PHE A 122 -19.09 7.90 -8.65
N LEU A 123 -18.25 7.29 -9.49
CA LEU A 123 -16.89 7.78 -9.74
C LEU A 123 -16.91 9.19 -10.34
N ILE A 124 -17.79 9.44 -11.31
CA ILE A 124 -17.90 10.75 -11.98
C ILE A 124 -18.24 11.85 -10.96
N ASP A 125 -19.18 11.61 -10.06
CA ASP A 125 -19.56 12.58 -9.04
C ASP A 125 -18.44 12.79 -8.02
N GLU A 126 -17.73 11.73 -7.64
CA GLU A 126 -16.57 11.81 -6.76
C GLU A 126 -15.41 12.60 -7.40
N ILE A 127 -15.13 12.41 -8.70
CA ILE A 127 -14.10 13.20 -9.39
C ILE A 127 -14.46 14.70 -9.38
N LYS A 128 -15.74 15.05 -9.53
CA LYS A 128 -16.17 16.45 -9.52
C LYS A 128 -15.94 17.13 -8.17
N THR A 129 -16.12 16.40 -7.07
CA THR A 129 -15.99 16.90 -5.69
C THR A 129 -14.56 16.81 -5.17
N ALA A 130 -13.80 15.79 -5.57
CA ALA A 130 -12.42 15.56 -5.11
C ALA A 130 -11.50 16.75 -5.42
N ASN A 131 -11.75 17.45 -6.54
CA ASN A 131 -10.97 18.62 -6.98
C ASN A 131 -9.46 18.35 -7.00
N ALA A 132 -9.07 17.13 -7.38
CA ALA A 132 -7.69 16.67 -7.41
C ALA A 132 -6.91 17.31 -8.57
N ASP A 133 -5.60 17.50 -8.37
CA ASP A 133 -4.69 17.93 -9.43
C ASP A 133 -4.33 16.78 -10.37
N VAL A 134 -4.17 15.59 -9.82
CA VAL A 134 -3.86 14.36 -10.54
C VAL A 134 -4.85 13.29 -10.12
N ILE A 135 -5.45 12.60 -11.10
CA ILE A 135 -6.35 11.46 -10.92
C ILE A 135 -5.70 10.27 -11.59
N ILE A 136 -5.64 9.14 -10.89
CA ILE A 136 -5.15 7.86 -11.39
C ILE A 136 -6.25 6.82 -11.17
N LEU A 137 -6.64 6.14 -12.24
CA LEU A 137 -7.67 5.12 -12.23
C LEU A 137 -7.08 3.80 -12.72
N THR A 138 -7.26 2.73 -11.95
CA THR A 138 -6.85 1.36 -12.31
C THR A 138 -8.07 0.50 -12.62
N GLU A 139 -7.86 -0.67 -13.23
CA GLU A 139 -8.91 -1.55 -13.76
C GLU A 139 -9.84 -0.89 -14.79
N THR A 140 -9.28 -0.04 -15.65
CA THR A 140 -10.06 0.73 -16.63
C THR A 140 -10.01 0.11 -18.02
N ASP A 141 -11.15 0.07 -18.69
CA ASP A 141 -11.26 -0.33 -20.08
C ASP A 141 -11.79 0.83 -20.96
N LYS A 142 -12.08 0.54 -22.22
CA LYS A 142 -12.60 1.55 -23.16
C LYS A 142 -13.98 2.07 -22.76
N ILE A 143 -14.76 1.29 -22.02
CA ILE A 143 -16.08 1.71 -21.54
C ILE A 143 -15.88 2.77 -20.44
N TRP A 144 -14.99 2.50 -19.49
CA TRP A 144 -14.60 3.49 -18.47
C TRP A 144 -14.05 4.77 -19.08
N GLN A 145 -13.07 4.67 -19.98
CA GLN A 145 -12.49 5.82 -20.69
C GLN A 145 -13.60 6.68 -21.33
N LYS A 146 -14.52 6.06 -22.07
CA LYS A 146 -15.63 6.76 -22.73
C LYS A 146 -16.58 7.46 -21.75
N ASN A 147 -16.87 6.83 -20.61
CA ASN A 147 -17.77 7.41 -19.60
C ASN A 147 -17.12 8.56 -18.84
N ILE A 148 -15.80 8.52 -18.63
CA ILE A 148 -15.06 9.54 -17.88
C ILE A 148 -14.70 10.73 -18.76
N ALA A 149 -14.40 10.52 -20.06
CA ALA A 149 -13.99 11.56 -20.99
C ALA A 149 -14.80 12.89 -20.91
N PRO A 150 -16.15 12.88 -20.83
CA PRO A 150 -16.94 14.12 -20.77
C PRO A 150 -16.61 15.03 -19.58
N ILE A 151 -16.14 14.48 -18.45
CA ILE A 151 -15.88 15.28 -17.24
C ILE A 151 -14.41 15.69 -17.12
N VAL A 152 -13.50 14.87 -17.66
CA VAL A 152 -12.06 15.12 -17.55
C VAL A 152 -11.54 16.01 -18.68
N ASN A 153 -12.07 15.92 -19.90
CA ASN A 153 -11.52 16.63 -21.06
C ASN A 153 -11.47 18.16 -20.92
N ALA A 154 -12.44 18.75 -20.21
CA ALA A 154 -12.45 20.19 -19.96
C ALA A 154 -11.61 20.62 -18.76
N ARG A 155 -11.32 19.70 -17.83
CA ARG A 155 -10.71 20.00 -16.52
C ARG A 155 -9.26 19.55 -16.39
N TYR A 156 -8.88 18.52 -17.12
CA TYR A 156 -7.58 17.85 -17.05
C TYR A 156 -6.97 17.80 -18.46
N PRO A 157 -6.28 18.88 -18.89
CA PRO A 157 -5.72 18.99 -20.23
C PRO A 157 -4.56 18.03 -20.50
N TYR A 158 -3.94 17.45 -19.46
CA TYR A 158 -2.85 16.49 -19.60
C TYR A 158 -3.36 15.10 -19.24
N GLN A 159 -3.23 14.16 -20.18
CA GLN A 159 -3.83 12.83 -20.04
C GLN A 159 -2.88 11.75 -20.54
N VAL A 160 -2.87 10.60 -19.88
CA VAL A 160 -2.22 9.37 -20.33
C VAL A 160 -3.22 8.24 -20.15
N GLU A 161 -3.70 7.67 -21.25
CA GLU A 161 -4.80 6.71 -21.23
C GLU A 161 -4.36 5.38 -21.84
N VAL A 162 -4.43 4.31 -21.05
CA VAL A 162 -4.07 2.95 -21.43
C VAL A 162 -5.20 1.99 -21.02
N PRO A 163 -6.42 2.14 -21.58
CA PRO A 163 -7.52 1.23 -21.27
C PRO A 163 -7.24 -0.18 -21.79
N GLN A 164 -7.54 -1.20 -21.00
CA GLN A 164 -7.35 -2.60 -21.36
C GLN A 164 -8.50 -3.47 -20.86
N ASP A 165 -8.87 -4.49 -21.64
CA ASP A 165 -9.98 -5.40 -21.31
C ASP A 165 -9.56 -6.56 -20.37
N ASN A 166 -8.38 -6.46 -19.75
CA ASN A 166 -7.72 -7.52 -18.97
C ASN A 166 -7.56 -7.18 -17.47
N THR A 167 -8.36 -6.25 -16.94
CA THR A 167 -8.29 -5.69 -15.58
C THR A 167 -7.05 -4.87 -15.24
N TYR A 168 -6.11 -4.63 -16.16
CA TYR A 168 -4.88 -3.87 -15.85
C TYR A 168 -4.81 -2.48 -16.47
N GLY A 169 -5.83 -2.08 -17.24
CA GLY A 169 -5.81 -0.78 -17.89
C GLY A 169 -5.79 0.38 -16.89
N MET A 170 -5.12 1.47 -17.27
CA MET A 170 -4.88 2.62 -16.41
C MET A 170 -5.17 3.94 -17.13
N LEU A 171 -5.81 4.88 -16.42
CA LEU A 171 -6.05 6.24 -16.90
C LEU A 171 -5.46 7.24 -15.91
N LEU A 172 -4.64 8.17 -16.41
CA LEU A 172 -4.09 9.27 -15.63
C LEU A 172 -4.56 10.59 -16.24
N TYR A 173 -5.18 11.43 -15.41
CA TYR A 173 -5.66 12.77 -15.77
C TYR A 173 -5.01 13.80 -14.86
N SER A 174 -4.44 14.88 -15.42
CA SER A 174 -3.76 15.92 -14.67
C SER A 174 -4.16 17.33 -15.12
N ARG A 175 -4.36 18.21 -14.13
CA ARG A 175 -4.49 19.66 -14.33
C ARG A 175 -3.14 20.33 -14.53
N LYS A 176 -2.11 19.75 -13.91
CA LYS A 176 -0.72 20.19 -13.97
C LYS A 176 0.01 19.53 -15.14
N GLU A 177 0.97 20.23 -15.72
CA GLU A 177 1.73 19.74 -16.88
C GLU A 177 2.42 18.41 -16.57
N LEU A 178 2.22 17.43 -17.46
CA LEU A 178 2.91 16.14 -17.43
C LEU A 178 4.09 16.19 -18.39
N VAL A 179 5.31 16.16 -17.84
CA VAL A 179 6.55 16.21 -18.60
C VAL A 179 7.06 14.79 -18.84
N ASN A 180 7.33 14.46 -20.11
CA ASN A 180 7.82 13.16 -20.57
C ASN A 180 7.00 11.96 -20.03
N PRO A 181 5.67 11.93 -20.22
CA PRO A 181 4.87 10.76 -19.86
C PRO A 181 5.33 9.53 -20.66
N LYS A 182 5.49 8.42 -19.96
CA LYS A 182 5.85 7.12 -20.52
C LYS A 182 4.94 6.04 -19.96
N VAL A 183 4.42 5.20 -20.85
CA VAL A 183 3.79 3.94 -20.47
C VAL A 183 4.89 2.88 -20.46
N MET A 184 5.04 2.19 -19.34
CA MET A 184 6.05 1.16 -19.17
C MET A 184 5.37 -0.18 -18.89
N PHE A 185 6.01 -1.26 -19.31
CA PHE A 185 5.59 -2.62 -18.99
C PHE A 185 6.72 -3.24 -18.18
N MET A 186 6.58 -3.18 -16.86
CA MET A 186 7.70 -3.36 -15.93
C MET A 186 8.00 -4.84 -15.65
N VAL A 187 7.03 -5.73 -15.78
CA VAL A 187 7.24 -7.17 -15.58
C VAL A 187 6.54 -7.96 -16.68
N ASP A 188 5.30 -7.62 -16.98
CA ASP A 188 4.46 -8.26 -18.00
C ASP A 188 4.01 -7.23 -19.05
N ASP A 189 4.05 -7.61 -20.34
CA ASP A 189 3.67 -6.76 -21.48
C ASP A 189 2.17 -6.40 -21.51
N GLY A 190 1.35 -7.10 -20.72
CA GLY A 190 -0.07 -6.84 -20.53
C GLY A 190 -0.39 -5.92 -19.35
N ILE A 191 0.59 -5.53 -18.53
CA ILE A 191 0.38 -4.78 -17.28
C ILE A 191 1.13 -3.45 -17.34
N PRO A 192 0.42 -2.34 -17.61
CA PRO A 192 1.04 -1.04 -17.76
C PRO A 192 1.33 -0.38 -16.40
N SER A 193 2.41 0.40 -16.37
CA SER A 193 2.65 1.46 -15.39
C SER A 193 2.79 2.80 -16.12
N ILE A 194 2.45 3.91 -15.44
CA ILE A 194 2.58 5.25 -16.01
C ILE A 194 3.65 6.03 -15.25
N HIS A 195 4.74 6.38 -15.93
CA HIS A 195 5.86 7.12 -15.37
C HIS A 195 5.90 8.52 -16.00
N THR A 196 5.85 9.57 -15.19
CA THR A 196 5.85 10.95 -15.70
C THR A 196 6.42 11.91 -14.67
N LYS A 197 6.64 13.17 -15.05
CA LYS A 197 6.99 14.24 -14.11
C LYS A 197 5.84 15.23 -14.05
N VAL A 198 5.33 15.50 -12.87
CA VAL A 198 4.29 16.52 -12.64
C VAL A 198 4.98 17.84 -12.34
N LYS A 199 4.64 18.88 -13.10
CA LYS A 199 5.17 20.23 -12.86
C LYS A 199 4.30 20.97 -11.85
N LEU A 200 4.89 21.36 -10.72
CA LEU A 200 4.25 22.20 -9.71
C LEU A 200 4.13 23.65 -10.19
N ASN A 201 3.39 24.50 -9.46
CA ASN A 201 3.13 25.88 -9.92
C ASN A 201 4.42 26.73 -9.88
N ASN A 202 5.31 26.43 -8.93
CA ASN A 202 6.65 26.96 -8.77
C ASN A 202 7.66 26.38 -9.79
N THR A 203 7.18 25.65 -10.79
CA THR A 203 7.95 25.02 -11.88
C THR A 203 8.83 23.83 -11.50
N GLN A 204 8.85 23.44 -10.21
CA GLN A 204 9.54 22.23 -9.76
C GLN A 204 8.91 20.98 -10.36
N LEU A 205 9.73 19.98 -10.65
CA LEU A 205 9.29 18.71 -11.21
C LEU A 205 9.26 17.65 -10.12
N VAL A 206 8.13 16.97 -10.00
CA VAL A 206 7.95 15.80 -9.12
C VAL A 206 7.86 14.56 -10.00
N GLN A 207 8.73 13.59 -9.77
CA GLN A 207 8.66 12.30 -10.42
C GLN A 207 7.46 11.51 -9.87
N LEU A 208 6.56 11.11 -10.76
CA LEU A 208 5.39 10.30 -10.44
C LEU A 208 5.52 8.92 -11.10
N TYR A 209 5.34 7.88 -10.29
CA TYR A 209 5.21 6.49 -10.74
C TYR A 209 3.83 5.97 -10.32
N ALA A 210 2.96 5.72 -11.29
CA ALA A 210 1.67 5.07 -11.09
C ALA A 210 1.77 3.59 -11.46
N ILE A 211 1.53 2.70 -10.51
CA ILE A 211 1.69 1.24 -10.69
C ILE A 211 0.41 0.49 -10.30
N HIS A 212 0.20 -0.66 -10.94
CA HIS A 212 -0.88 -1.58 -10.57
C HIS A 212 -0.40 -3.03 -10.76
N PRO A 213 0.54 -3.49 -9.92
CA PRO A 213 1.14 -4.80 -10.07
C PRO A 213 0.10 -5.92 -9.92
N THR A 214 0.32 -7.03 -10.62
CA THR A 214 -0.56 -8.21 -10.62
C THR A 214 -0.81 -8.72 -9.19
N PRO A 215 -2.04 -8.94 -8.75
CA PRO A 215 -2.25 -9.69 -7.51
C PRO A 215 -1.80 -11.15 -7.68
N PRO A 216 -1.35 -11.82 -6.61
CA PRO A 216 -1.21 -13.26 -6.63
C PRO A 216 -2.61 -13.89 -6.77
N MET A 217 -2.84 -14.67 -7.83
CA MET A 217 -4.13 -15.31 -8.13
C MET A 217 -3.98 -16.80 -8.49
N PRO A 218 -4.79 -17.71 -7.92
CA PRO A 218 -4.63 -19.15 -8.08
C PRO A 218 -4.57 -19.66 -9.52
N GLN A 219 -5.32 -19.04 -10.44
CA GLN A 219 -5.50 -19.51 -11.81
C GLN A 219 -4.52 -18.87 -12.81
N HIS A 220 -4.02 -17.66 -12.53
CA HIS A 220 -3.27 -16.85 -13.50
C HIS A 220 -1.87 -16.48 -13.00
N ASN A 221 -1.67 -16.30 -11.69
CA ASN A 221 -0.37 -16.02 -11.09
C ASN A 221 -0.26 -16.66 -9.69
N PRO A 222 0.14 -17.93 -9.56
CA PRO A 222 0.06 -18.66 -8.29
C PRO A 222 1.03 -18.14 -7.22
N THR A 223 1.98 -17.28 -7.59
CA THR A 223 2.96 -16.67 -6.69
C THR A 223 2.85 -15.14 -6.67
N SER A 224 3.41 -14.49 -5.64
CA SER A 224 3.52 -13.02 -5.57
C SER A 224 4.73 -12.47 -6.33
N SER A 225 5.47 -13.31 -7.06
CA SER A 225 6.79 -12.98 -7.59
C SER A 225 6.77 -11.80 -8.57
N ASP A 226 5.79 -11.74 -9.47
CA ASP A 226 5.71 -10.64 -10.45
C ASP A 226 5.34 -9.33 -9.78
N ARG A 227 4.40 -9.38 -8.83
CA ARG A 227 4.01 -8.23 -8.01
C ARG A 227 5.19 -7.65 -7.26
N ASP A 228 5.88 -8.52 -6.53
CA ASP A 228 7.02 -8.16 -5.68
C ASP A 228 8.16 -7.61 -6.55
N LYS A 229 8.38 -8.18 -7.74
CA LYS A 229 9.36 -7.71 -8.72
C LYS A 229 9.03 -6.32 -9.27
N GLU A 230 7.79 -6.05 -9.65
CA GLU A 230 7.38 -4.72 -10.13
C GLU A 230 7.55 -3.66 -9.04
N MET A 231 7.17 -3.99 -7.80
CA MET A 231 7.41 -3.15 -6.64
C MET A 231 8.91 -2.85 -6.48
N MET A 232 9.79 -3.86 -6.53
CA MET A 232 11.24 -3.64 -6.35
C MET A 232 11.88 -2.85 -7.51
N LEU A 233 11.47 -3.09 -8.75
CA LEU A 233 11.94 -2.30 -9.89
C LEU A 233 11.54 -0.84 -9.74
N THR A 234 10.30 -0.57 -9.31
CA THR A 234 9.81 0.79 -9.05
C THR A 234 10.55 1.42 -7.87
N ALA A 235 10.81 0.66 -6.80
CA ALA A 235 11.59 1.14 -5.67
C ALA A 235 13.01 1.54 -6.07
N GLN A 236 13.67 0.75 -6.93
CA GLN A 236 15.00 1.06 -7.45
C GLN A 236 15.01 2.31 -8.35
N LEU A 237 13.95 2.52 -9.14
CA LEU A 237 13.79 3.75 -9.92
C LEU A 237 13.57 4.98 -9.03
N ALA A 238 12.76 4.83 -7.98
CA ALA A 238 12.51 5.89 -7.00
C ALA A 238 13.79 6.28 -6.27
N SER A 239 14.57 5.30 -5.79
CA SER A 239 15.81 5.54 -5.03
C SER A 239 16.90 6.22 -5.85
N LYS A 240 16.89 6.06 -7.18
CA LYS A 240 17.85 6.67 -8.11
C LYS A 240 17.38 8.02 -8.66
N SER A 241 16.18 8.49 -8.30
CA SER A 241 15.64 9.76 -8.77
C SER A 241 16.30 10.95 -8.07
N GLU A 242 16.82 11.90 -8.85
CA GLU A 242 17.28 13.20 -8.33
C GLU A 242 16.13 14.19 -8.07
N LEU A 243 14.91 13.86 -8.53
CA LEU A 243 13.70 14.64 -8.31
C LEU A 243 12.95 14.14 -7.08
N PRO A 244 12.16 15.00 -6.39
CA PRO A 244 11.15 14.56 -5.44
C PRO A 244 10.23 13.53 -6.07
N VAL A 245 9.87 12.48 -5.33
CA VAL A 245 9.21 11.28 -5.87
C VAL A 245 7.88 11.06 -5.19
N ILE A 246 6.90 10.64 -5.98
CA ILE A 246 5.65 10.04 -5.54
C ILE A 246 5.46 8.72 -6.27
N VAL A 247 5.22 7.64 -5.53
CA VAL A 247 4.78 6.35 -6.08
C VAL A 247 3.40 6.05 -5.54
N THR A 248 2.44 5.74 -6.42
CA THR A 248 1.06 5.50 -6.00
C THR A 248 0.30 4.54 -6.91
N GLY A 249 -0.79 3.97 -6.41
CA GLY A 249 -1.62 3.01 -7.13
C GLY A 249 -2.13 1.90 -6.22
N ASP A 250 -2.80 0.91 -6.79
CA ASP A 250 -3.21 -0.31 -6.11
C ASP A 250 -2.07 -1.33 -6.19
N PHE A 251 -1.39 -1.55 -5.06
CA PHE A 251 -0.22 -2.42 -4.98
C PHE A 251 -0.59 -3.89 -4.80
N ASN A 252 -1.89 -4.22 -4.65
CA ASN A 252 -2.35 -5.57 -4.34
C ASN A 252 -1.63 -6.20 -3.13
N ASP A 253 -1.19 -5.37 -2.17
CA ASP A 253 -0.51 -5.80 -0.96
C ASP A 253 -0.84 -4.89 0.23
N VAL A 254 -0.76 -5.44 1.43
CA VAL A 254 -1.10 -4.72 2.66
C VAL A 254 0.05 -3.89 3.21
N ALA A 255 -0.27 -2.81 3.94
CA ALA A 255 0.69 -1.88 4.52
C ALA A 255 1.76 -2.53 5.43
N TRP A 256 1.41 -3.59 6.15
CA TRP A 256 2.31 -4.28 7.08
C TRP A 256 3.01 -5.51 6.47
N SER A 257 2.87 -5.74 5.16
CA SER A 257 3.54 -6.85 4.49
C SER A 257 5.06 -6.65 4.48
N GLN A 258 5.78 -7.75 4.32
CA GLN A 258 7.23 -7.70 4.16
C GLN A 258 7.64 -7.01 2.86
N THR A 259 6.89 -7.21 1.77
CA THR A 259 7.18 -6.62 0.47
C THR A 259 6.99 -5.10 0.49
N THR A 260 5.91 -4.61 1.11
CA THR A 260 5.67 -3.17 1.29
C THR A 260 6.76 -2.54 2.17
N THR A 261 7.17 -3.22 3.24
CA THR A 261 8.28 -2.77 4.08
C THR A 261 9.57 -2.68 3.27
N LEU A 262 9.91 -3.72 2.50
CA LEU A 262 11.10 -3.74 1.67
C LEU A 262 11.05 -2.64 0.59
N PHE A 263 9.91 -2.44 -0.06
CA PHE A 263 9.69 -1.38 -1.02
C PHE A 263 10.03 -0.02 -0.41
N GLN A 264 9.52 0.26 0.78
CA GLN A 264 9.77 1.50 1.48
C GLN A 264 11.28 1.71 1.76
N ARG A 265 11.95 0.66 2.25
CA ARG A 265 13.36 0.68 2.63
C ARG A 265 14.29 0.86 1.43
N ILE A 266 13.97 0.22 0.30
CA ILE A 266 14.73 0.33 -0.94
C ILE A 266 14.49 1.68 -1.62
N SER A 267 13.23 2.11 -1.72
CA SER A 267 12.87 3.36 -2.40
C SER A 267 13.28 4.62 -1.63
N GLY A 268 13.45 4.50 -0.31
CA GLY A 268 13.70 5.64 0.58
C GLY A 268 12.45 6.51 0.82
N LEU A 269 11.28 6.10 0.32
CA LEU A 269 10.05 6.87 0.42
C LEU A 269 9.36 6.66 1.76
N LEU A 270 8.52 7.61 2.14
CA LEU A 270 7.78 7.64 3.41
C LEU A 270 6.31 7.28 3.19
N ASP A 271 5.69 6.72 4.23
CA ASP A 271 4.29 6.33 4.24
C ASP A 271 3.46 7.32 5.07
N MET A 272 2.60 8.08 4.40
CA MET A 272 1.73 9.07 5.02
C MET A 272 0.71 8.49 6.01
N ARG A 273 0.41 7.19 5.93
CA ARG A 273 -0.56 6.52 6.81
C ARG A 273 -0.03 6.34 8.23
N LYS A 274 1.30 6.24 8.38
CA LYS A 274 1.92 6.03 9.70
C LYS A 274 1.65 7.24 10.60
N GLY A 275 1.15 6.97 11.80
CA GLY A 275 0.68 7.95 12.79
C GLY A 275 -0.71 8.53 12.50
N ARG A 276 -1.43 8.04 11.47
CA ARG A 276 -2.72 8.62 11.06
C ARG A 276 -3.86 7.61 11.00
N GLY A 277 -3.63 6.44 10.41
CA GLY A 277 -4.69 5.45 10.25
C GLY A 277 -4.35 4.37 9.23
N PHE A 278 -5.23 3.37 9.11
CA PHE A 278 -5.04 2.29 8.13
C PHE A 278 -5.40 2.72 6.71
N PHE A 279 -6.47 3.51 6.53
CA PHE A 279 -7.04 3.86 5.22
C PHE A 279 -7.36 2.62 4.39
N ASN A 280 -8.19 1.74 4.96
CA ASN A 280 -8.54 0.46 4.33
C ASN A 280 -9.43 0.67 3.09
N THR A 281 -8.85 0.53 1.90
CA THR A 281 -9.55 0.68 0.62
C THR A 281 -10.33 -0.57 0.21
N PHE A 282 -9.83 -1.78 0.46
CA PHE A 282 -10.43 -3.04 -0.01
C PHE A 282 -10.62 -4.04 1.13
N ASN A 283 -11.75 -4.74 1.33
CA ASN A 283 -12.90 -4.83 0.46
C ASN A 283 -14.02 -3.89 0.91
N ALA A 284 -14.34 -2.87 0.12
CA ALA A 284 -15.37 -1.88 0.41
C ALA A 284 -16.73 -2.52 0.78
N ASN A 285 -17.04 -3.70 0.25
CA ASN A 285 -18.29 -4.42 0.51
C ASN A 285 -18.34 -5.16 1.86
N ASN A 286 -17.21 -5.29 2.58
CA ASN A 286 -17.16 -6.04 3.84
C ASN A 286 -16.41 -5.28 4.94
N PRO A 287 -17.09 -4.62 5.89
CA PRO A 287 -16.45 -3.82 6.94
C PRO A 287 -15.55 -4.63 7.89
N LEU A 288 -15.73 -5.95 7.98
CA LEU A 288 -14.88 -6.82 8.81
C LEU A 288 -13.62 -7.29 8.08
N MET A 289 -13.61 -7.26 6.75
CA MET A 289 -12.52 -7.75 5.89
C MET A 289 -12.06 -6.63 4.97
N ARG A 290 -11.61 -5.52 5.58
CA ARG A 290 -11.00 -4.38 4.90
C ARG A 290 -9.52 -4.22 5.25
N TRP A 291 -8.75 -3.78 4.26
CA TRP A 291 -7.31 -3.72 4.19
C TRP A 291 -6.86 -2.58 3.28
N PRO A 292 -5.65 -2.03 3.47
CA PRO A 292 -5.18 -0.87 2.73
C PRO A 292 -4.29 -1.30 1.56
N LEU A 293 -4.89 -1.52 0.38
CA LEU A 293 -4.18 -2.02 -0.80
C LEU A 293 -3.73 -0.92 -1.75
N ASP A 294 -4.34 0.25 -1.66
CA ASP A 294 -3.93 1.44 -2.41
C ASP A 294 -2.94 2.23 -1.56
N HIS A 295 -1.78 2.54 -2.14
CA HIS A 295 -0.68 3.22 -1.44
C HIS A 295 -0.32 4.52 -2.13
N MET A 296 0.21 5.45 -1.35
CA MET A 296 0.89 6.64 -1.83
C MET A 296 2.13 6.86 -0.96
N PHE A 297 3.29 6.58 -1.53
CA PHE A 297 4.58 6.82 -0.91
C PHE A 297 5.21 8.06 -1.51
N VAL A 298 5.86 8.87 -0.68
CA VAL A 298 6.41 10.16 -1.11
C VAL A 298 7.82 10.36 -0.53
N SER A 299 8.68 11.08 -1.24
CA SER A 299 10.01 11.41 -0.71
C SER A 299 9.93 12.46 0.40
N GLU A 300 11.04 12.69 1.09
CA GLU A 300 11.14 13.53 2.29
C GLU A 300 10.72 14.99 2.12
N HIS A 301 10.59 15.45 0.88
CA HIS A 301 10.25 16.82 0.48
C HIS A 301 8.77 17.16 0.68
N PHE A 302 7.91 16.20 1.00
CA PHE A 302 6.47 16.41 1.13
C PHE A 302 6.01 16.44 2.59
N ARG A 303 4.98 17.23 2.88
CA ARG A 303 4.22 17.16 4.13
C ARG A 303 2.74 16.91 3.83
N VAL A 304 2.03 16.34 4.80
CA VAL A 304 0.61 15.99 4.63
C VAL A 304 -0.25 17.19 5.01
N ILE A 305 -1.04 17.68 4.04
CA ILE A 305 -2.15 18.61 4.29
C ILE A 305 -3.39 17.80 4.67
N GLU A 306 -3.70 16.79 3.87
CA GLU A 306 -4.88 15.95 4.04
C GLU A 306 -4.61 14.54 3.50
N ILE A 307 -5.20 13.53 4.12
CA ILE A 307 -5.19 12.14 3.66
C ILE A 307 -6.54 11.53 3.99
N GLY A 308 -7.12 10.77 3.07
CA GLY A 308 -8.46 10.24 3.26
C GLY A 308 -8.86 9.16 2.28
N LEU A 309 -10.02 8.58 2.57
CA LEU A 309 -10.76 7.73 1.65
C LEU A 309 -11.87 8.55 0.99
N GLY A 310 -12.08 8.36 -0.30
CA GLY A 310 -13.25 8.87 -1.01
C GLY A 310 -14.52 8.10 -0.64
N ASN A 311 -15.64 8.57 -1.17
CA ASN A 311 -16.93 7.90 -1.03
C ASN A 311 -16.97 6.55 -1.77
N ASP A 312 -17.98 5.73 -1.45
CA ASP A 312 -18.27 4.50 -2.18
C ASP A 312 -18.59 4.80 -3.66
N ILE A 313 -17.74 4.30 -4.57
CA ILE A 313 -17.91 4.42 -6.02
C ILE A 313 -18.54 3.18 -6.67
N ASN A 314 -19.13 2.30 -5.85
CA ASN A 314 -19.66 0.99 -6.26
C ASN A 314 -18.57 0.04 -6.82
N SER A 315 -17.33 0.25 -6.37
CA SER A 315 -16.18 -0.63 -6.56
C SER A 315 -15.99 -1.49 -5.30
N ASP A 316 -15.20 -2.56 -5.38
CA ASP A 316 -14.69 -3.25 -4.18
C ASP A 316 -13.53 -2.50 -3.50
N HIS A 317 -13.10 -1.39 -4.08
CA HIS A 317 -12.19 -0.41 -3.46
C HIS A 317 -12.90 0.91 -3.15
N PHE A 318 -12.54 1.51 -2.01
CA PHE A 318 -12.71 2.95 -1.82
C PHE A 318 -11.58 3.70 -2.52
N PRO A 319 -11.85 4.88 -3.10
CA PRO A 319 -10.79 5.77 -3.55
C PRO A 319 -9.88 6.17 -2.41
N PHE A 320 -8.60 6.38 -2.69
CA PHE A 320 -7.62 6.91 -1.77
C PHE A 320 -7.08 8.24 -2.29
N TYR A 321 -6.95 9.23 -1.41
CA TYR A 321 -6.43 10.53 -1.80
C TYR A 321 -5.52 11.13 -0.75
N ALA A 322 -4.63 12.01 -1.20
CA ALA A 322 -3.84 12.87 -0.34
C ALA A 322 -3.66 14.25 -0.96
N SER A 323 -3.61 15.27 -0.11
CA SER A 323 -3.14 16.61 -0.43
C SER A 323 -1.80 16.82 0.27
N LEU A 324 -0.80 17.17 -0.52
CA LEU A 324 0.59 17.28 -0.08
C LEU A 324 1.09 18.70 -0.29
N SER A 325 1.78 19.27 0.70
CA SER A 325 2.60 20.46 0.50
C SER A 325 4.01 20.05 0.10
N PHE A 326 4.62 20.83 -0.79
CA PHE A 326 6.00 20.68 -1.22
C PHE A 326 6.91 21.60 -0.40
N GLU A 327 7.69 21.00 0.50
CA GLU A 327 8.51 21.66 1.52
C GLU A 327 9.97 21.14 1.48
N PRO A 328 10.72 21.35 0.38
CA PRO A 328 12.04 20.77 0.18
C PRO A 328 13.07 21.23 1.23
N GLU A 329 12.94 22.45 1.77
CA GLU A 329 13.84 22.98 2.80
C GLU A 329 13.78 22.18 4.12
N LYS A 330 12.66 21.47 4.36
CA LYS A 330 12.46 20.64 5.55
C LYS A 330 12.71 19.15 5.28
N ALA A 331 13.22 18.80 4.10
CA ALA A 331 13.51 17.41 3.71
C ALA A 331 14.39 16.67 4.74
N ALA A 332 15.36 17.37 5.34
CA ALA A 332 16.27 16.77 6.31
C ALA A 332 15.60 16.26 7.61
N GLU A 333 14.40 16.73 7.94
CA GLU A 333 13.71 16.38 9.19
C GLU A 333 13.09 14.97 9.18
N GLN A 334 12.82 14.41 8.00
CA GLN A 334 12.11 13.14 7.83
C GLN A 334 12.74 12.32 6.71
N LYS A 335 13.84 11.61 7.01
CA LYS A 335 14.49 10.74 6.02
C LYS A 335 14.36 9.28 6.40
N MET A 336 14.06 8.46 5.40
CA MET A 336 14.14 7.02 5.55
C MET A 336 15.61 6.61 5.74
N PRO A 337 15.95 5.78 6.74
CA PRO A 337 17.31 5.28 6.88
C PRO A 337 17.69 4.43 5.67
N PRO A 338 18.97 4.42 5.26
CA PRO A 338 19.40 3.62 4.11
C PRO A 338 19.11 2.13 4.30
N PRO A 339 18.88 1.38 3.20
CA PRO A 339 18.65 -0.06 3.28
C PRO A 339 19.89 -0.80 3.80
N THR A 340 19.65 -1.88 4.52
CA THR A 340 20.68 -2.82 4.98
C THR A 340 21.16 -3.71 3.83
N LYS A 341 22.32 -4.36 4.02
CA LYS A 341 22.84 -5.33 3.02
C LYS A 341 21.88 -6.49 2.75
N ASP A 342 21.18 -6.96 3.78
CA ASP A 342 20.15 -8.01 3.64
C ASP A 342 18.97 -7.53 2.78
N GLU A 343 18.45 -6.33 3.06
CA GLU A 343 17.38 -5.72 2.27
C GLU A 343 17.79 -5.56 0.80
N LEU A 344 19.03 -5.12 0.53
CA LEU A 344 19.57 -5.03 -0.83
C LEU A 344 19.67 -6.41 -1.50
N SER A 345 20.16 -7.44 -0.78
CA SER A 345 20.24 -8.81 -1.31
C SER A 345 18.85 -9.34 -1.68
N ARG A 346 17.86 -9.16 -0.81
CA ARG A 346 16.47 -9.59 -1.07
C ARG A 346 15.86 -8.89 -2.27
N MET A 347 16.10 -7.59 -2.41
CA MET A 347 15.66 -6.83 -3.58
C MET A 347 16.31 -7.36 -4.87
N GLN A 348 17.62 -7.64 -4.85
CA GLN A 348 18.33 -8.24 -5.99
C GLN A 348 17.78 -9.62 -6.38
N GLU A 349 17.44 -10.45 -5.39
CA GLU A 349 16.79 -11.74 -5.63
C GLU A 349 15.42 -11.59 -6.30
N GLN A 350 14.60 -10.63 -5.85
CA GLN A 350 13.26 -10.37 -6.40
C GLN A 350 13.31 -9.83 -7.84
N ILE A 351 14.31 -9.02 -8.19
CA ILE A 351 14.42 -8.46 -9.56
C ILE A 351 15.16 -9.35 -10.55
N LYS A 352 15.75 -10.47 -10.10
CA LYS A 352 16.57 -11.37 -10.91
C LYS A 352 15.87 -11.77 -12.22
N GLY A 353 16.65 -11.86 -13.30
CA GLY A 353 16.18 -12.33 -14.61
C GLY A 353 15.53 -11.28 -15.52
N LYS A 354 15.54 -9.98 -15.16
CA LYS A 354 15.17 -8.90 -16.10
C LYS A 354 16.42 -8.19 -16.65
N PRO A 355 16.70 -8.26 -17.97
CA PRO A 355 17.79 -7.50 -18.58
C PRO A 355 17.53 -5.98 -18.51
N GLY A 356 18.57 -5.16 -18.27
CA GLY A 356 18.51 -3.70 -18.37
C GLY A 356 18.25 -2.92 -17.08
N PHE A 357 18.08 -3.60 -15.94
CA PHE A 357 18.18 -2.99 -14.62
C PHE A 357 19.50 -3.43 -14.00
N GLU A 358 20.49 -2.53 -14.03
CA GLU A 358 21.82 -2.81 -13.50
C GLU A 358 21.75 -3.23 -12.03
N MET A 359 22.50 -4.28 -11.69
CA MET A 359 22.80 -4.67 -10.32
C MET A 359 23.31 -3.43 -9.58
N ILE A 360 22.75 -3.11 -8.41
CA ILE A 360 23.34 -2.10 -7.54
C ILE A 360 24.65 -2.68 -7.04
N ASP A 361 25.73 -2.39 -7.76
CA ASP A 361 27.09 -2.54 -7.25
C ASP A 361 27.40 -1.28 -6.42
N GLU A 362 27.67 -1.52 -5.13
CA GLU A 362 28.32 -0.60 -4.18
C GLU A 362 27.69 0.79 -3.96
N ILE A 363 26.73 0.87 -3.03
CA ILE A 363 26.61 2.08 -2.17
C ILE A 363 27.43 1.81 -0.91
N THR A 364 28.75 1.96 -1.04
CA THR A 364 29.65 2.24 0.08
C THR A 364 30.54 3.40 -0.32
N ASN A 365 30.16 4.60 0.14
CA ASN A 365 31.09 5.55 0.76
C ASN A 365 30.30 6.53 1.62
#